data_AF-A0A8T4EJN7-F1
#
_entry.id   AF-A0A8T4EJN7-F1
#
_cell.length_a   1.000
_cell.length_b   1.000
_cell.length_c   1.000
_cell.angle_alpha   90.00
_cell.angle_beta   90.00
_cell.angle_gamma   90.00
#
_symmetry.space_group_name_H-M   'P 1'
#
loop_
_entity.id
_entity.type
_entity.pdbx_description
1 polymer ?
#
loop_
_entity_poly.entity_id
_entity_poly.type
_entity_poly.pdbx_seq_one_letter_code
_entity_poly.pdbx_strand_id
1 'polypeptide(L)'
;MDRNYVRVNAGNLVAVTRFRTAEYLRKDECIEQLVPVVTVEYDTGNLLMVAFSNREALRKTAKSGMATYWSRSREEIWEKGKESGNSQVLMDMSMKRDNTGLLYRVVQLGKDGACHLPDRYSCFDNGRVL
;
A
#
# COMPACT_ATOMS: atom_id res chain seq x y z
N MET A 1 -20.65 13.49 7.52
CA MET A 1 -20.38 12.53 6.42
C MET A 1 -19.04 12.94 5.85
N ASP A 2 -17.95 12.43 6.41
CA ASP A 2 -16.62 12.98 6.14
C ASP A 2 -15.97 12.15 5.05
N ARG A 3 -16.16 12.58 3.80
CA ARG A 3 -15.47 12.00 2.63
C ARG A 3 -14.08 12.62 2.57
N ASN A 4 -13.05 11.85 2.91
CA ASN A 4 -11.69 12.21 2.55
C ASN A 4 -11.44 11.78 1.10
N TYR A 5 -10.68 12.57 0.36
CA TYR A 5 -10.26 12.24 -1.00
C TYR A 5 -8.74 12.14 -1.03
N VAL A 6 -8.19 11.12 -1.69
CA VAL A 6 -6.76 11.05 -1.99
C VAL A 6 -6.57 11.63 -3.39
N ARG A 7 -5.67 12.60 -3.50
CA ARG A 7 -5.21 13.10 -4.80
C ARG A 7 -4.25 12.10 -5.39
N VAL A 8 -4.56 11.59 -6.57
CA VAL A 8 -3.62 10.84 -7.41
C VAL A 8 -3.23 11.71 -8.60
N ASN A 9 -2.01 11.48 -9.10
CA ASN A 9 -1.30 12.30 -10.09
C ASN A 9 -2.21 13.01 -11.12
N ALA A 10 -1.87 14.26 -11.44
CA ALA A 10 -2.60 15.14 -12.38
C ALA A 10 -4.04 15.55 -11.96
N GLY A 11 -4.36 15.54 -10.66
CA GLY A 11 -5.58 16.16 -10.13
C GLY A 11 -6.80 15.24 -10.07
N ASN A 12 -6.65 13.97 -10.42
CA ASN A 12 -7.70 12.98 -10.26
C ASN A 12 -7.89 12.68 -8.76
N LEU A 13 -9.13 12.82 -8.28
CA LEU A 13 -9.49 12.51 -6.90
C LEU A 13 -10.07 11.10 -6.85
N VAL A 14 -9.48 10.24 -6.01
CA VAL A 14 -10.11 8.97 -5.64
C VAL A 14 -10.85 9.21 -4.32
N ALA A 15 -12.16 8.96 -4.33
CA ALA A 15 -12.98 9.00 -3.13
C ALA A 15 -12.63 7.81 -2.24
N VAL A 16 -12.08 8.08 -1.05
CA VAL A 16 -11.80 7.04 -0.05
C VAL A 16 -12.86 7.11 1.05
N THR A 17 -13.66 6.06 1.15
CA THR A 17 -14.68 5.96 2.18
C THR A 17 -14.01 5.55 3.50
N ARG A 18 -13.75 6.54 4.37
CA ARG A 18 -13.38 6.39 5.79
C ARG A 18 -12.01 5.73 6.06
N PHE A 19 -10.97 6.53 5.88
CA PHE A 19 -9.60 6.20 6.27
C PHE A 19 -9.39 6.45 7.78
N ARG A 20 -9.13 5.40 8.59
CA ARG A 20 -8.82 5.51 10.03
C ARG A 20 -7.30 5.61 10.31
N THR A 21 -6.57 6.48 9.62
CA THR A 21 -5.11 6.53 9.81
C THR A 21 -4.65 6.99 11.18
N ALA A 22 -5.45 7.79 11.88
CA ALA A 22 -5.15 8.19 13.25
C ALA A 22 -5.01 7.00 14.21
N GLU A 23 -5.62 5.85 13.91
CA GLU A 23 -5.50 4.64 14.72
C GLU A 23 -4.16 3.91 14.50
N TYR A 24 -3.64 3.94 13.27
CA TYR A 24 -2.38 3.27 12.90
C TYR A 24 -1.14 4.14 13.09
N LEU A 25 -1.29 5.46 13.06
CA LEU A 25 -0.24 6.41 13.45
C LEU A 25 0.13 6.33 14.93
N ARG A 26 -0.64 5.63 15.77
CA ARG A 26 -0.27 5.29 17.15
C ARG A 26 0.43 3.94 17.28
N LYS A 27 0.43 3.13 16.22
CA LYS A 27 1.04 1.79 16.17
C LYS A 27 2.35 1.76 15.40
N ASP A 28 2.78 2.87 14.84
CA ASP A 28 4.11 3.00 14.24
C ASP A 28 5.22 2.75 15.28
N GLU A 29 4.96 3.08 16.55
CA GLU A 29 5.75 2.68 17.71
C GLU A 29 5.90 1.18 17.88
N CYS A 30 4.95 0.38 17.40
CA CYS A 30 5.05 -1.07 17.45
C CYS A 30 5.97 -1.65 16.37
N ILE A 31 6.37 -0.84 15.38
CA ILE A 31 7.32 -1.25 14.35
C ILE A 31 8.72 -0.77 14.76
N GLU A 32 9.38 -1.64 15.52
CA GLU A 32 10.78 -1.50 15.94
C GLU A 32 11.76 -1.96 14.83
N GLN A 33 11.28 -2.75 13.86
CA GLN A 33 12.08 -3.40 12.83
C GLN A 33 11.39 -3.40 11.46
N LEU A 34 12.04 -3.96 10.45
CA LEU A 34 11.47 -4.15 9.12
C LEU A 34 10.40 -5.26 9.15
N VAL A 35 9.18 -4.98 8.68
CA VAL A 35 8.07 -5.96 8.64
C VAL A 35 7.58 -6.20 7.21
N PRO A 36 7.15 -7.42 6.87
CA PRO A 36 6.50 -7.70 5.59
C PRO A 36 5.15 -6.97 5.47
N VAL A 37 4.83 -6.57 4.26
CA VAL A 37 3.53 -6.04 3.86
C VAL A 37 2.96 -6.91 2.78
N VAL A 38 1.80 -7.50 3.04
CA VAL A 38 0.98 -8.14 2.00
C VAL A 38 0.06 -7.06 1.43
N THR A 39 0.06 -6.90 0.11
CA THR A 39 -0.80 -5.92 -0.56
C THR A 39 -1.82 -6.65 -1.44
N VAL A 40 -3.09 -6.34 -1.22
CA VAL A 40 -4.23 -6.90 -1.97
C VAL A 40 -5.05 -5.80 -2.63
N GLU A 41 -5.71 -6.15 -3.73
CA GLU A 41 -6.70 -5.30 -4.39
C GLU A 41 -7.92 -5.14 -3.47
N TYR A 42 -8.40 -3.90 -3.32
CA TYR A 42 -9.45 -3.60 -2.35
C TYR A 42 -10.77 -4.26 -2.69
N ASP A 43 -11.18 -4.20 -3.96
CA ASP A 43 -12.49 -4.67 -4.42
C ASP A 43 -12.54 -6.19 -4.62
N THR A 44 -11.44 -6.79 -5.09
CA THR A 44 -11.42 -8.22 -5.46
C THR A 44 -10.74 -9.11 -4.44
N GLY A 45 -9.92 -8.56 -3.53
CA GLY A 45 -9.10 -9.34 -2.60
C GLY A 45 -7.91 -10.04 -3.26
N ASN A 46 -7.67 -9.82 -4.56
CA ASN A 46 -6.53 -10.42 -5.26
C ASN A 46 -5.20 -10.00 -4.61
N LEU A 47 -4.30 -10.95 -4.37
CA LEU A 47 -2.92 -10.70 -3.99
C LEU A 47 -2.19 -9.98 -5.13
N LEU A 48 -1.66 -8.80 -4.82
CA LEU A 48 -0.92 -7.98 -5.77
C LEU A 48 0.59 -8.15 -5.62
N MET A 49 1.10 -8.01 -4.40
CA MET A 49 2.54 -8.07 -4.13
C MET A 49 2.83 -8.26 -2.64
N VAL A 50 4.09 -8.61 -2.37
CA VAL A 50 4.69 -8.53 -1.03
C VAL A 50 5.89 -7.59 -1.07
N ALA A 51 5.98 -6.72 -0.09
CA ALA A 51 7.12 -5.83 0.12
C ALA A 51 7.43 -5.73 1.61
N PHE A 52 8.25 -4.76 1.99
CA PHE A 52 8.56 -4.49 3.39
C PHE A 52 8.20 -3.06 3.75
N SER A 53 7.94 -2.82 5.03
CA SER A 53 7.76 -1.50 5.60
C SER A 53 8.62 -1.38 6.84
N ASN A 54 9.21 -0.20 7.01
CA ASN A 54 9.70 0.27 8.29
C ASN A 54 8.75 1.33 8.85
N ARG A 55 9.11 1.93 9.97
CA ARG A 55 8.35 3.00 10.63
C ARG A 55 8.12 4.22 9.72
N GLU A 56 9.13 4.63 8.95
CA GLU A 56 9.03 5.79 8.06
C GLU A 56 8.08 5.52 6.88
N ALA A 57 8.19 4.36 6.24
CA ALA A 57 7.30 3.94 5.16
C ALA A 57 5.84 3.88 5.61
N LEU A 58 5.59 3.35 6.82
CA LEU A 58 4.27 3.30 7.42
C LEU A 58 3.72 4.72 7.66
N ARG A 59 4.50 5.60 8.29
CA ARG A 59 4.10 7.00 8.54
C ARG A 59 3.78 7.74 7.25
N LYS A 60 4.62 7.57 6.23
CA LYS A 60 4.42 8.20 4.93
C LYS A 60 3.14 7.68 4.26
N THR A 61 2.92 6.36 4.28
CA THR A 61 1.68 5.74 3.80
C THR A 61 0.45 6.29 4.51
N ALA A 62 0.48 6.37 5.84
CA ALA A 62 -0.63 6.86 6.63
C ALA A 62 -0.91 8.36 6.42
N LYS A 63 0.13 9.15 6.13
CA LYS A 63 0.00 10.58 5.85
C LYS A 63 -0.48 10.87 4.43
N SER A 64 0.03 10.16 3.44
CA SER A 64 -0.26 10.44 2.02
C SER A 64 -1.51 9.71 1.52
N GLY A 65 -1.89 8.58 2.13
CA GLY A 65 -2.86 7.66 1.56
C GLY A 65 -2.33 6.87 0.35
N MET A 66 -1.02 6.93 0.09
CA MET A 66 -0.36 6.22 -1.01
C MET A 66 0.56 5.14 -0.46
N ALA A 67 0.46 3.91 -0.99
CA ALA A 67 1.26 2.80 -0.50
C ALA A 67 2.76 3.09 -0.69
N THR A 68 3.46 3.20 0.43
CA THR A 68 4.89 3.43 0.51
C THR A 68 5.53 2.26 1.24
N TYR A 69 6.67 1.82 0.71
CA TYR A 69 7.42 0.65 1.16
C TYR A 69 8.86 1.03 1.48
N TRP A 70 9.57 0.12 2.13
CA TRP A 70 11.03 0.14 2.28
C TRP A 70 11.65 -0.85 1.30
N SER A 71 12.51 -0.36 0.42
CA SER A 71 13.29 -1.21 -0.49
C SER A 71 14.52 -1.74 0.24
N ARG A 72 14.59 -3.06 0.45
CA ARG A 72 15.75 -3.68 1.12
C ARG A 72 17.03 -3.64 0.29
N SER A 73 16.92 -3.72 -1.04
CA SER A 73 18.08 -3.71 -1.93
C SER A 73 18.63 -2.32 -2.19
N ARG A 74 17.78 -1.29 -2.07
CA ARG A 74 18.16 0.12 -2.27
C ARG A 74 18.34 0.89 -0.96
N GLU A 75 17.97 0.26 0.17
CA GLU A 75 18.00 0.86 1.51
C GLU A 75 17.29 2.22 1.57
N GLU A 76 16.13 2.33 0.91
CA GLU A 76 15.42 3.60 0.76
C GLU A 76 13.90 3.45 0.84
N ILE A 77 13.23 4.58 1.06
CA ILE A 77 11.78 4.71 1.00
C ILE A 77 11.32 4.78 -0.46
N TRP A 78 10.38 3.90 -0.82
CA TRP A 78 9.85 3.78 -2.16
C TRP A 78 8.33 3.90 -2.16
N GLU A 79 7.83 4.95 -2.81
CA GLU A 79 6.39 5.12 -3.04
C GLU A 79 6.00 4.42 -4.35
N LYS A 80 5.12 3.42 -4.27
CA LYS A 80 4.79 2.57 -5.41
C LYS A 80 4.20 3.40 -6.54
N GLY A 81 4.76 3.23 -7.73
CA GLY A 81 4.28 3.89 -8.94
C GLY A 81 4.63 5.37 -9.04
N LYS A 82 5.45 5.93 -8.14
CA LYS A 82 5.87 7.33 -8.23
C LYS A 82 6.56 7.66 -9.56
N GLU A 83 7.36 6.73 -10.07
CA GLU A 83 8.07 6.86 -11.36
C GLU A 83 7.25 6.30 -12.53
N SER A 84 6.59 5.15 -12.34
CA SER A 84 5.90 4.44 -13.44
C SER A 84 4.46 4.89 -13.66
N GLY A 85 3.88 5.68 -12.75
CA GLY A 85 2.44 5.99 -12.73
C GLY A 85 1.54 4.86 -12.22
N ASN A 86 2.08 3.65 -11.99
CA ASN A 86 1.32 2.49 -11.51
C ASN A 86 1.18 2.51 -9.97
N SER A 87 0.52 3.56 -9.46
CA SER A 87 0.41 3.87 -8.03
C SER A 87 -0.63 3.03 -7.29
N GLN A 88 -0.55 3.02 -5.97
CA GLN A 88 -1.46 2.28 -5.10
C GLN A 88 -2.08 3.23 -4.07
N VAL A 89 -3.40 3.44 -4.15
CA VAL A 89 -4.16 4.23 -3.17
C VAL A 89 -4.54 3.32 -2.03
N LEU A 90 -4.12 3.64 -0.81
CA LEU A 90 -4.45 2.86 0.37
C LEU A 90 -5.92 3.09 0.75
N MET A 91 -6.70 2.01 0.75
CA MET A 91 -8.11 2.04 1.16
C MET A 91 -8.26 1.60 2.62
N ASP A 92 -7.52 0.57 3.00
CA ASP A 92 -7.56 0.00 4.35
C ASP A 92 -6.19 -0.61 4.71
N MET A 93 -5.91 -0.67 6.00
CA MET A 93 -4.69 -1.21 6.56
C MET A 93 -5.03 -2.07 7.76
N SER A 94 -4.32 -3.17 7.94
CA SER A 94 -4.36 -3.98 9.15
C SER A 94 -2.95 -4.34 9.59
N MET A 95 -2.76 -4.46 10.90
CA MET A 95 -1.50 -4.93 11.51
C MET A 95 -1.73 -6.30 12.14
N LYS A 96 -0.81 -7.22 11.89
CA LYS A 96 -0.84 -8.54 12.51
C LYS A 96 -0.75 -8.39 14.03
N ARG A 97 -1.47 -9.21 14.79
CA ARG A 97 -1.68 -8.99 16.25
C ARG A 97 -0.41 -8.93 17.11
N ASP A 98 0.70 -9.51 16.68
CA ASP A 98 2.00 -9.41 17.36
C ASP A 98 2.96 -8.39 16.72
N ASN A 99 2.42 -7.52 15.87
CA ASN A 99 3.11 -6.42 15.19
C ASN A 99 4.21 -6.86 14.20
N THR A 100 4.22 -8.12 13.78
CA THR A 100 5.24 -8.66 12.85
C THR A 100 4.88 -8.54 11.36
N GLY A 101 3.76 -7.90 11.00
CA GLY A 101 3.35 -7.80 9.60
C GLY A 101 2.19 -6.84 9.38
N LEU A 102 2.05 -6.41 8.13
CA LEU A 102 1.01 -5.50 7.68
C LEU A 102 0.22 -6.12 6.50
N LEU A 103 -1.04 -5.74 6.42
CA LEU A 103 -1.90 -5.97 5.27
C LEU A 103 -2.36 -4.61 4.74
N TYR A 104 -2.05 -4.32 3.48
CA TYR A 104 -2.56 -3.17 2.75
C TYR A 104 -3.65 -3.63 1.80
N ARG A 105 -4.82 -3.00 1.87
CA ARG A 105 -5.85 -3.11 0.83
C ARG A 105 -5.83 -1.82 0.03
N VAL A 106 -5.55 -1.93 -1.26
CA VAL A 106 -5.28 -0.78 -2.14
C VAL A 106 -6.18 -0.81 -3.35
N VAL A 107 -6.48 0.36 -3.91
CA VAL A 107 -6.89 0.47 -5.31
C VAL A 107 -5.62 0.62 -6.14
N GLN A 108 -5.34 -0.36 -7.00
CA GLN A 108 -4.20 -0.30 -7.93
C GLN A 108 -4.56 0.57 -9.14
N LEU A 109 -3.73 1.58 -9.38
CA LEU A 109 -3.84 2.48 -10.52
C LEU A 109 -2.78 2.20 -11.57
N GLY A 110 -2.96 2.77 -12.76
CA GLY A 110 -2.09 2.58 -13.90
C GLY A 110 -2.40 1.30 -14.67
N LYS A 111 -1.86 1.19 -15.89
CA LYS A 111 -2.25 0.15 -16.86
C LYS A 111 -1.55 -1.19 -16.61
N ASP A 112 -0.34 -1.16 -16.04
CA ASP A 112 0.52 -2.35 -15.93
C ASP A 112 0.38 -3.04 -14.57
N GLY A 113 -0.44 -2.50 -13.66
CA GLY A 113 -0.70 -3.10 -12.35
C GLY A 113 0.47 -3.00 -11.36
N ALA A 114 0.54 -3.97 -10.45
CA ALA A 114 1.52 -3.97 -9.36
C ALA A 114 2.90 -4.45 -9.80
N CYS A 115 2.98 -5.34 -10.78
CA CYS A 115 4.24 -5.95 -11.22
C CYS A 115 5.05 -5.00 -12.12
N HIS A 116 6.35 -5.26 -12.22
CA HIS A 116 7.24 -4.59 -13.17
C HIS A 116 7.45 -5.42 -14.45
N LEU A 117 7.03 -6.70 -14.44
CA LEU A 117 7.08 -7.55 -15.62
C LEU A 117 5.90 -7.22 -16.55
N PRO A 118 6.11 -7.29 -17.88
CA PRO A 118 5.05 -7.05 -18.85
C PRO A 118 3.92 -8.07 -18.69
N ASP A 119 2.68 -7.64 -18.97
CA ASP A 119 1.48 -8.46 -18.97
C ASP A 119 1.23 -9.21 -17.64
N ARG A 120 1.58 -8.56 -16.52
CA ARG A 120 1.39 -9.08 -15.17
C ARG A 120 0.77 -8.02 -14.25
N TYR A 121 -0.53 -8.13 -14.00
CA TYR A 121 -1.21 -7.22 -13.07
C TYR A 121 -0.76 -7.43 -11.61
N SER A 122 -0.42 -8.67 -11.26
CA SER A 122 0.09 -9.08 -9.95
C SER A 122 1.51 -9.62 -10.08
N CYS A 123 2.30 -9.52 -9.01
CA CYS A 123 3.58 -10.20 -8.88
C CYS A 123 3.45 -11.73 -8.68
N PHE A 124 2.22 -12.24 -8.50
CA PHE A 124 1.91 -13.66 -8.38
C PHE A 124 1.22 -14.17 -9.65
N ASP A 125 1.60 -15.36 -10.12
CA ASP A 125 1.06 -15.95 -11.36
C ASP A 125 -0.46 -16.14 -11.33
N ASN A 126 -0.99 -16.57 -10.19
CA ASN A 126 -2.43 -16.77 -9.94
C ASN A 126 -2.84 -15.96 -8.70
N GLY A 127 -2.65 -14.64 -8.71
CA GLY A 127 -2.92 -13.73 -7.58
C GLY A 127 -4.37 -13.68 -7.06
N ARG A 128 -5.22 -14.68 -7.34
CA ARG A 128 -6.55 -14.83 -6.78
C ARG A 128 -6.45 -15.56 -5.44
N VAL A 129 -7.10 -15.01 -4.43
CA VAL A 129 -7.40 -15.74 -3.19
C VAL A 129 -8.81 -16.28 -3.36
N LEU A 130 -8.97 -17.60 -3.19
CA LEU A 130 -10.18 -18.38 -3.48
C LEU A 130 -11.47 -17.76 -2.91
#